data_AF-A0A9D3AKV3-F1
#
_entry.id   AF-A0A9D3AKV3-F1
#
_cell.length_a   1.000
_cell.length_b   1.000
_cell.length_c   1.000
_cell.angle_alpha   90.00
_cell.angle_beta   90.00
_cell.angle_gamma   90.00
#
_symmetry.space_group_name_H-M   'P 1'
#
loop_
_entity.id
_entity.type
_entity.pdbx_description
1 polymer ?
#
loop_
_entity_poly.entity_id
_entity_poly.type
_entity_poly.pdbx_seq_one_letter_code
_entity_poly.pdbx_strand_id
1 'polypeptide(L)'
;MNMKFVISGILIACIGLLLSYTYRPYVYENHINDFHLADVIGSIVCVPDQVLCAYGIHGRYSIKQYTIWAAIAYIAYEFLGLFHIQGTFDVYDIIAIIISSLLFYGVCLWFGISRGR
;
A
#
# COMPACT_ATOMS: atom_id res chain seq x y z
N MET A 1 -0.67 3.19 -21.84
CA MET A 1 -1.43 3.40 -20.59
C MET A 1 -2.65 2.48 -20.56
N ASN A 2 -2.75 1.62 -19.56
CA ASN A 2 -3.90 0.75 -19.33
C ASN A 2 -4.75 1.34 -18.21
N MET A 3 -5.83 2.02 -18.61
CA MET A 3 -6.69 2.81 -17.72
C MET A 3 -7.32 1.98 -16.60
N LYS A 4 -7.57 0.69 -16.84
CA LYS A 4 -8.19 -0.20 -15.84
C LYS A 4 -7.34 -0.29 -14.58
N PHE A 5 -6.03 -0.48 -14.73
CA PHE A 5 -5.12 -0.54 -13.58
C PHE A 5 -4.99 0.80 -12.86
N VAL A 6 -4.92 1.91 -13.60
CA VAL A 6 -4.86 3.25 -13.00
C VAL A 6 -6.12 3.53 -12.19
N ILE A 7 -7.31 3.26 -12.74
CA ILE A 7 -8.58 3.43 -12.03
C ILE A 7 -8.62 2.54 -10.78
N SER A 8 -8.22 1.26 -10.89
CA SER A 8 -8.14 0.37 -9.73
C SER A 8 -7.20 0.89 -8.65
N GLY A 9 -6.03 1.41 -9.01
CA GLY A 9 -5.09 2.00 -8.06
C GLY A 9 -5.67 3.22 -7.34
N ILE A 10 -6.28 4.14 -8.09
CA ILE A 10 -6.94 5.33 -7.50
C ILE A 10 -8.08 4.92 -6.57
N LEU A 11 -8.89 3.93 -6.94
CA LEU A 11 -9.98 3.44 -6.08
C LEU A 11 -9.46 2.87 -4.77
N ILE A 12 -8.37 2.09 -4.80
CA ILE A 12 -7.75 1.55 -3.58
C ILE A 12 -7.24 2.69 -2.69
N ALA A 13 -6.58 3.69 -3.26
CA ALA A 13 -6.12 4.87 -2.53
C ALA A 13 -7.31 5.62 -1.89
N CYS A 14 -8.40 5.83 -2.63
CA CYS A 14 -9.61 6.48 -2.10
C CYS A 14 -10.23 5.69 -0.94
N ILE A 15 -10.29 4.36 -1.03
CA ILE A 15 -10.78 3.51 0.06
C ILE A 15 -9.89 3.64 1.29
N GLY A 16 -8.57 3.61 1.12
CA GLY A 16 -7.63 3.80 2.24
C GLY A 16 -7.78 5.15 2.91
N LEU A 17 -7.91 6.23 2.12
CA LEU A 17 -8.16 7.58 2.64
C LEU A 17 -9.50 7.67 3.39
N LEU A 18 -10.56 7.09 2.84
CA LEU A 18 -11.87 7.06 3.48
C LEU A 18 -11.79 6.34 4.83
N LEU A 19 -11.17 5.16 4.88
CA LEU A 19 -10.99 4.39 6.10
C LEU A 19 -10.11 5.13 7.13
N SER A 20 -9.04 5.78 6.70
CA SER A 20 -8.22 6.62 7.59
C SER A 20 -9.00 7.82 8.15
N TYR A 21 -9.99 8.34 7.41
CA TYR A 21 -10.82 9.45 7.86
C TYR A 21 -12.04 9.03 8.69
N THR A 22 -12.57 7.82 8.48
CA THR A 22 -13.79 7.37 9.18
C THR A 22 -13.52 6.29 10.22
N TYR A 23 -12.79 5.23 9.85
CA TYR A 23 -12.57 4.07 10.70
C TYR A 23 -11.53 4.36 11.80
N ARG A 24 -10.41 5.00 11.46
CA ARG A 24 -9.37 5.33 12.45
C ARG A 24 -9.90 6.22 13.59
N PRO A 25 -10.58 7.36 13.33
CA PRO A 25 -11.18 8.15 14.40
C PRO A 25 -12.21 7.36 15.22
N TYR A 26 -13.05 6.56 14.56
CA TYR A 26 -14.03 5.71 15.24
C TYR A 26 -13.37 4.74 16.23
N VAL A 27 -12.28 4.07 15.84
CA VAL A 27 -11.54 3.16 16.72
C VAL A 27 -11.00 3.90 17.95
N TYR A 28 -10.38 5.07 17.74
CA TYR A 28 -9.80 5.85 18.84
C TYR A 28 -10.87 6.43 19.78
N GLU A 29 -11.95 6.99 19.24
CA GLU A 29 -13.05 7.58 20.01
C GLU A 29 -13.80 6.55 20.85
N ASN A 30 -13.93 5.32 20.34
CA ASN A 30 -14.63 4.23 21.03
C ASN A 30 -13.67 3.33 21.84
N HIS A 31 -12.38 3.68 21.92
CA HIS A 31 -11.34 2.91 22.60
C HIS A 31 -11.32 1.42 22.21
N ILE A 32 -11.57 1.14 20.93
CA ILE A 32 -11.59 -0.23 20.41
C ILE A 32 -10.14 -0.69 20.24
N ASN A 33 -9.82 -1.87 20.78
CA ASN A 33 -8.54 -2.51 20.51
C ASN A 33 -8.63 -3.32 19.22
N ASP A 34 -8.17 -2.73 18.11
CA ASP A 34 -8.16 -3.36 16.78
C ASP A 34 -6.76 -3.85 16.36
N PHE A 35 -5.85 -4.01 17.33
CA PHE A 35 -4.47 -4.45 17.10
C PHE A 35 -3.67 -3.55 16.14
N HIS A 36 -3.85 -2.22 16.24
CA HIS A 36 -3.19 -1.20 15.41
C HIS A 36 -3.60 -1.22 13.92
N LEU A 37 -4.70 -1.91 13.58
CA LEU A 37 -5.16 -1.96 12.19
C LEU A 37 -5.52 -0.57 11.67
N ALA A 38 -6.14 0.26 12.51
CA ALA A 38 -6.44 1.65 12.21
C ALA A 38 -5.19 2.48 11.85
N ASP A 39 -4.04 2.17 12.45
CA ASP A 39 -2.79 2.91 12.31
C ASP A 39 -2.14 2.60 10.96
N VAL A 40 -2.22 1.35 10.53
CA VAL A 40 -1.52 0.83 9.34
C VAL A 40 -2.34 0.84 8.05
N ILE A 41 -3.57 1.40 8.06
CA ILE A 41 -4.45 1.44 6.86
C ILE A 41 -3.71 2.00 5.63
N GLY A 42 -2.97 3.10 5.81
CA GLY A 42 -2.18 3.71 4.74
C GLY A 42 -1.12 2.75 4.19
N SER A 43 -0.40 2.10 5.07
CA SER A 43 0.64 1.10 4.77
C SER A 43 0.09 -0.15 4.08
N ILE A 44 -1.16 -0.51 4.34
CA ILE A 44 -1.84 -1.60 3.64
C ILE A 44 -2.16 -1.22 2.19
N VAL A 45 -2.62 0.01 1.93
CA VAL A 45 -3.09 0.40 0.58
C VAL A 45 -1.98 0.93 -0.35
N CYS A 46 -0.90 1.47 0.21
CA CYS A 46 0.11 2.22 -0.53
C CYS A 46 0.83 1.39 -1.62
N VAL A 47 1.18 0.13 -1.32
CA VAL A 47 1.85 -0.73 -2.31
C VAL A 47 0.89 -1.13 -3.45
N PRO A 48 -0.32 -1.65 -3.18
CA PRO A 48 -1.31 -1.91 -4.24
C PRO A 48 -1.63 -0.69 -5.11
N ASP A 49 -1.89 0.47 -4.50
CA ASP A 49 -2.28 1.66 -5.26
C ASP A 49 -1.16 2.13 -6.19
N GLN A 50 0.07 2.19 -5.69
CA GLN A 50 1.21 2.73 -6.42
C GLN A 50 1.61 1.79 -7.54
N VAL A 51 1.63 0.48 -7.27
CA VAL A 51 1.97 -0.52 -8.28
C VAL A 51 0.96 -0.52 -9.42
N LEU A 52 -0.34 -0.49 -9.11
CA LEU A 52 -1.37 -0.46 -10.14
C LEU A 52 -1.34 0.82 -10.98
N CYS A 53 -1.13 1.98 -10.35
CA CYS A 53 -0.96 3.24 -11.06
C CYS A 53 0.30 3.24 -11.94
N ALA A 54 1.46 2.89 -11.39
CA ALA A 54 2.74 2.90 -12.12
C ALA A 54 2.77 1.86 -13.26
N TYR A 55 2.27 0.65 -13.00
CA TYR A 55 2.14 -0.39 -14.02
C TYR A 55 1.14 0.01 -15.11
N GLY A 56 0.02 0.63 -14.73
CA GLY A 56 -0.99 1.15 -15.66
C GLY A 56 -0.46 2.27 -16.57
N ILE A 57 0.36 3.18 -16.05
CA ILE A 57 0.90 4.31 -16.82
C ILE A 57 2.03 3.85 -17.75
N HIS A 58 3.09 3.27 -17.19
CA HIS A 58 4.33 3.01 -17.92
C HIS A 58 4.42 1.60 -18.47
N GLY A 59 3.92 0.60 -17.72
CA GLY A 59 3.97 -0.81 -18.11
C GLY A 59 5.34 -1.30 -18.61
N ARG A 60 6.45 -0.66 -18.20
CA ARG A 60 7.79 -0.94 -18.75
C ARG A 60 8.39 -2.19 -18.11
N TYR A 61 8.14 -2.37 -16.82
CA TYR A 61 8.68 -3.43 -15.99
C TYR A 61 7.59 -4.45 -15.61
N SER A 62 7.99 -5.60 -15.06
CA SER A 62 7.03 -6.60 -14.58
C SER A 62 6.35 -6.12 -13.30
N ILE A 63 5.15 -6.63 -13.01
CA ILE A 63 4.42 -6.27 -11.78
C ILE A 63 5.23 -6.62 -10.53
N LYS A 64 5.98 -7.73 -10.56
CA LYS A 64 6.93 -8.13 -9.51
C LYS A 64 7.96 -7.04 -9.25
N GLN A 65 8.57 -6.48 -10.30
CA GLN A 65 9.55 -5.42 -10.16
C GLN A 65 8.92 -4.18 -9.52
N TYR A 66 7.76 -3.74 -10.01
CA TYR A 66 7.07 -2.60 -9.40
C TYR A 66 6.72 -2.84 -7.93
N THR A 67 6.25 -4.04 -7.56
CA THR A 67 5.95 -4.38 -6.15
C THR A 67 7.19 -4.33 -5.26
N ILE A 68 8.34 -4.86 -5.73
CA ILE A 68 9.59 -4.80 -4.97
C ILE A 68 10.05 -3.34 -4.81
N TRP A 69 10.04 -2.56 -5.89
CA TRP A 69 10.44 -1.15 -5.84
C TRP A 69 9.54 -0.32 -4.92
N ALA A 70 8.23 -0.53 -4.98
CA ALA A 70 7.26 0.13 -4.12
C ALA A 70 7.48 -0.23 -2.64
N ALA A 71 7.63 -1.52 -2.34
CA ALA A 71 7.90 -1.97 -0.96
C ALA A 71 9.19 -1.36 -0.40
N ILE A 72 10.28 -1.36 -1.18
CA ILE A 72 11.55 -0.73 -0.78
C ILE A 72 11.35 0.78 -0.56
N ALA A 73 10.65 1.46 -1.47
CA ALA A 73 10.41 2.90 -1.38
C ALA A 73 9.61 3.27 -0.13
N TYR A 74 8.53 2.55 0.18
CA TYR A 74 7.71 2.83 1.36
C TYR A 74 8.39 2.42 2.66
N ILE A 75 9.14 1.31 2.70
CA ILE A 75 9.96 0.97 3.87
C ILE A 75 11.00 2.06 4.10
N ALA A 76 11.71 2.51 3.06
CA ALA A 76 12.68 3.59 3.17
C ALA A 76 12.02 4.90 3.62
N TYR A 77 10.80 5.18 3.16
CA TYR A 77 9.99 6.32 3.60
C TYR A 77 9.69 6.25 5.10
N GLU A 78 9.29 5.09 5.64
CA GLU A 78 9.11 4.92 7.09
C GLU A 78 10.41 5.13 7.88
N PHE A 79 11.55 4.67 7.36
CA PHE A 79 12.86 4.93 7.97
C PHE A 79 13.22 6.42 8.03
N LEU A 80 12.68 7.28 7.16
CA LEU A 80 12.87 8.73 7.28
C LEU A 80 12.20 9.31 8.53
N GLY A 81 11.18 8.63 9.08
CA GLY A 81 10.57 8.97 10.36
C GLY A 81 11.55 8.92 11.53
N LEU A 82 12.61 8.09 11.47
CA LEU A 82 13.67 8.06 12.50
C LEU A 82 14.47 9.37 12.55
N PHE A 83 14.61 10.03 11.40
CA PHE A 83 15.33 11.30 11.28
C PHE A 83 14.43 12.50 11.57
N HIS A 84 13.18 12.28 12.02
CA HIS A 84 12.16 13.30 12.27
C HIS A 84 11.90 14.21 11.05
N ILE A 85 12.21 13.73 9.84
CA ILE A 85 12.00 14.49 8.60
C ILE A 85 10.51 14.48 8.26
N GLN A 86 9.84 13.32 8.39
CA GLN A 86 8.44 13.15 8.05
C GLN A 86 7.84 11.94 8.80
N GLY A 87 6.79 12.18 9.59
CA GLY A 87 6.09 11.14 10.35
C GLY A 87 6.86 10.59 11.57
N THR A 88 6.25 9.63 12.25
CA THR A 88 6.88 8.84 13.33
C THR A 88 7.24 7.47 12.80
N PHE A 89 8.45 6.99 13.09
CA PHE A 89 8.81 5.61 12.74
C PHE A 89 7.92 4.60 13.48
N ASP A 90 7.14 3.84 12.73
CA ASP A 90 6.30 2.76 13.26
C ASP A 90 6.68 1.40 12.64
N VAL A 91 6.99 0.43 13.51
CA VAL A 91 7.32 -0.94 13.11
C VAL A 91 6.09 -1.65 12.54
N TYR A 92 4.89 -1.32 13.00
CA TYR A 92 3.65 -1.92 12.49
C TYR A 92 3.40 -1.51 11.03
N ASP A 93 3.76 -0.29 10.64
CA ASP A 93 3.69 0.17 9.25
C ASP A 93 4.63 -0.63 8.33
N ILE A 94 5.87 -0.88 8.78
CA ILE A 94 6.82 -1.73 8.03
C ILE A 94 6.27 -3.15 7.85
N ILE A 95 5.74 -3.74 8.93
CA ILE A 95 5.14 -5.08 8.88
C ILE A 95 3.94 -5.10 7.91
N ALA A 96 3.09 -4.07 7.96
CA ALA A 96 1.94 -3.94 7.09
C ALA A 96 2.34 -3.78 5.62
N ILE A 97 3.37 -2.99 5.30
CA ILE A 97 3.92 -2.86 3.94
C ILE A 97 4.39 -4.21 3.41
N ILE A 98 5.12 -4.98 4.23
CA ILE A 98 5.62 -6.31 3.84
C ILE A 98 4.45 -7.25 3.56
N ILE A 99 3.49 -7.37 4.49
CA ILE A 99 2.33 -8.25 4.34
C ILE A 99 1.49 -7.83 3.12
N SER A 100 1.23 -6.54 2.97
CA SER A 100 0.47 -5.99 1.84
C SER A 100 1.15 -6.32 0.51
N SER A 101 2.48 -6.11 0.41
CA SER A 101 3.23 -6.41 -0.81
C SER A 101 3.15 -7.88 -1.21
N LEU A 102 3.24 -8.80 -0.24
CA LEU A 102 3.15 -10.24 -0.47
C LEU A 102 1.74 -10.65 -0.89
N LEU A 103 0.71 -10.17 -0.19
CA LEU A 103 -0.68 -10.47 -0.51
C LEU A 103 -1.06 -9.92 -1.89
N PHE A 104 -0.70 -8.67 -2.17
CA PHE A 104 -0.96 -8.02 -3.46
C PHE A 104 -0.32 -8.79 -4.62
N TYR A 105 0.95 -9.17 -4.47
CA TYR A 105 1.63 -9.95 -5.51
C TYR A 105 1.00 -11.34 -5.67
N GLY A 106 0.61 -11.99 -4.58
CA GLY A 106 -0.14 -13.25 -4.60
C GLY A 106 -1.47 -13.15 -5.36
N VAL A 107 -2.22 -12.09 -5.12
CA VAL A 107 -3.47 -11.78 -5.85
C VAL A 107 -3.18 -11.56 -7.34
N CYS A 108 -2.13 -10.80 -7.67
CA CYS A 108 -1.72 -10.57 -9.06
C CYS A 108 -1.30 -11.85 -9.79
N LEU A 109 -0.67 -12.80 -9.08
CA LEU A 109 -0.34 -14.11 -9.60
C LEU A 109 -1.61 -14.93 -9.88
N TRP A 110 -2.57 -14.92 -8.95
CA TRP A 110 -3.83 -15.64 -9.10
C TRP A 110 -4.64 -15.14 -10.30
N PHE A 111 -4.71 -13.82 -10.50
CA PHE A 111 -5.33 -13.23 -11.69
C PHE A 111 -4.51 -13.40 -12.98
N GLY A 112 -3.34 -14.03 -12.92
CA GLY A 112 -2.48 -14.27 -14.09
C GLY A 112 -1.81 -13.02 -14.66
N ILE A 113 -1.88 -11.89 -13.96
CA ILE A 113 -1.31 -10.59 -14.38
C ILE A 113 0.23 -10.69 -14.47
N SER A 114 0.83 -11.52 -13.63
CA SER A 114 2.28 -11.76 -13.61
C SER A 114 2.82 -12.60 -14.77
N ARG A 115 1.98 -13.23 -15.60
CA ARG A 115 2.43 -14.13 -16.69
C ARG A 115 2.79 -13.39 -17.99
N GLY A 116 2.61 -12.08 -18.06
CA GLY A 116 2.84 -11.27 -19.26
C GLY A 116 4.16 -10.50 -19.26
N ARG A 117 5.28 -11.21 -19.49
CA ARG A 117 6.49 -10.83 -20.24
C ARG A 117 7.67 -11.70 -19.81
#